data_AF-A0A3Q3ESA0-F1
#
_entry.id   AF-A0A3Q3ESA0-F1
#
_cell.length_a   1.000
_cell.length_b   1.000
_cell.length_c   1.000
_cell.angle_alpha   90.00
_cell.angle_beta   90.00
_cell.angle_gamma   90.00
#
_symmetry.space_group_name_H-M   'P 1'
#
loop_
_entity.id
_entity.type
_entity.pdbx_description
1 polymer ?
#
loop_
_entity_poly.entity_id
_entity_poly.type
_entity_poly.pdbx_seq_one_letter_code
_entity_poly.pdbx_strand_id
1 'polypeptide(L)'
;MQRQAPSCQVIQVASHRLDKQWERRRNRHKTVKMDPETRYMSVVVVDEKTDCVLLAVACSDGAIRLFSVIEGKRQIELLWETFYHQRCVLSQCHKYVCVSLFVPLRFNLLFSAATDGKIAVWDFTEASFISTDALSNTPASRVPCLVIPAHQSGINSLAVWKETLEQQEGCCLVTVASGGDDGQLTVSTVRVQYPDEGKTGRNQLNLYLNSQSHVPLAHAAPLTDLKLLSPGLLVSTSSDQRVFLWRVSSTGISHSGAVFSHVADVDAGSGAEHECSTGAGQSWQLK
;
A
#
# COMPACT_ATOMS: atom_id res chain seq x y z
N MET A 1 -17.15 33.37 -23.95
CA MET A 1 -17.38 32.29 -22.96
C MET A 1 -16.36 32.46 -21.84
N GLN A 2 -16.81 32.87 -20.66
CA GLN A 2 -15.95 33.03 -19.48
C GLN A 2 -15.76 31.63 -18.86
N ARG A 3 -14.53 31.13 -18.81
CA ARG A 3 -14.21 29.86 -18.13
C ARG A 3 -14.55 30.02 -16.65
N GLN A 4 -15.56 29.30 -16.16
CA GLN A 4 -15.82 29.21 -14.72
C GLN A 4 -14.57 28.62 -14.05
N ALA A 5 -14.03 29.32 -13.07
CA ALA A 5 -12.94 28.81 -12.25
C ALA A 5 -13.44 27.60 -11.45
N PRO A 6 -12.67 26.51 -11.34
CA PRO A 6 -13.04 25.39 -10.49
C PRO A 6 -13.14 25.85 -9.04
N SER A 7 -14.30 25.70 -8.42
CA SER A 7 -14.50 25.96 -6.99
C SER A 7 -14.27 24.68 -6.20
N CYS A 8 -13.27 24.68 -5.32
CA CYS A 8 -13.06 23.62 -4.33
C CYS A 8 -13.63 24.08 -2.99
N GLN A 9 -14.49 23.27 -2.37
CA GLN A 9 -14.97 23.49 -1.01
C GLN A 9 -14.52 22.32 -0.15
N VAL A 10 -13.85 22.63 0.95
CA VAL A 10 -13.47 21.63 1.96
C VAL A 10 -14.52 21.68 3.07
N ILE A 11 -15.26 20.59 3.23
CA ILE A 11 -16.23 20.43 4.30
C ILE A 11 -15.84 19.26 5.18
N GLN A 12 -15.93 19.44 6.50
CA GLN A 12 -15.75 18.34 7.43
C GLN A 12 -17.03 17.50 7.44
N VAL A 13 -16.96 16.31 6.84
CA VAL A 13 -18.10 15.39 6.76
C VAL A 13 -18.28 14.62 8.07
N ALA A 14 -17.19 14.14 8.66
CA ALA A 14 -17.21 13.32 9.86
C ALA A 14 -15.89 13.44 10.64
N SER A 15 -15.87 12.98 11.89
CA SER A 15 -14.64 12.82 12.67
C SER A 15 -14.70 11.55 13.50
N HIS A 16 -13.61 10.78 13.46
CA HIS A 16 -13.41 9.65 14.36
C HIS A 16 -12.38 10.03 15.43
N ARG A 17 -12.65 9.67 16.69
CA ARG A 17 -11.68 9.75 17.79
C ARG A 17 -11.47 8.36 18.32
N LEU A 18 -10.22 7.90 18.34
CA LEU A 18 -9.85 6.55 18.76
C LEU A 18 -10.23 6.27 20.23
N ASP A 19 -10.33 7.29 21.09
CA ASP A 19 -10.77 7.12 22.48
C ASP A 19 -11.78 8.20 22.93
N LYS A 20 -13.04 7.78 23.17
CA LYS A 20 -14.10 8.62 23.75
C LYS A 20 -14.14 8.57 25.28
N GLN A 21 -13.55 7.55 25.93
CA GLN A 21 -13.65 7.35 27.37
C GLN A 21 -12.63 8.18 28.17
N TRP A 22 -11.49 8.52 27.58
CA TRP A 22 -10.43 9.26 28.26
C TRP A 22 -10.74 10.74 28.52
N GLU A 23 -11.53 11.41 27.66
CA GLU A 23 -11.92 12.82 27.92
C GLU A 23 -12.70 12.99 29.23
N ARG A 24 -13.41 11.96 29.68
CA ARG A 24 -14.10 11.94 30.99
C ARG A 24 -13.13 11.85 32.17
N ARG A 25 -11.86 11.47 31.96
CA ARG A 25 -10.83 11.29 32.99
C ARG A 25 -9.80 12.43 33.06
N ARG A 26 -10.01 13.51 32.30
CA ARG A 26 -9.12 14.69 32.19
C ARG A 26 -8.82 15.41 33.52
N ASN A 27 -9.52 15.07 34.61
CA ASN A 27 -9.36 15.65 35.95
C ASN A 27 -8.32 14.97 36.87
N ARG A 28 -7.51 14.02 36.41
CA ARG A 28 -6.43 13.44 37.24
C ARG A 28 -5.05 13.70 36.64
N HIS A 29 -4.39 14.73 37.16
CA HIS A 29 -3.06 15.24 36.80
C HIS A 29 -1.89 14.25 37.05
N LYS A 30 -1.98 12.95 36.73
CA LYS A 30 -0.93 11.98 37.08
C LYS A 30 -0.64 10.85 36.11
N THR A 31 -1.13 10.90 34.88
CA THR A 31 -0.77 9.91 33.86
C THR A 31 -0.40 10.60 32.56
N VAL A 32 0.88 10.49 32.18
CA VAL A 32 1.36 10.87 30.85
C VAL A 32 0.53 10.11 29.83
N LYS A 33 -0.08 10.85 28.90
CA LYS A 33 -0.81 10.29 27.77
C LYS A 33 0.19 9.50 26.90
N MET A 34 0.16 8.17 26.92
CA MET A 34 0.59 7.39 25.76
C MET A 34 -0.53 7.52 24.73
N ASP A 35 -0.49 8.62 23.97
CA ASP A 35 -1.11 8.86 22.65
C ASP A 35 -1.68 10.29 22.48
N PRO A 36 -0.85 11.35 22.35
CA PRO A 36 -1.30 12.64 21.85
C PRO A 36 -1.21 12.84 20.34
N GLU A 37 -0.41 12.06 19.59
CA GLU A 37 -0.05 12.41 18.21
C GLU A 37 0.24 11.17 17.32
N THR A 38 -0.60 10.13 17.37
CA THR A 38 -0.52 9.11 16.31
C THR A 38 -0.78 9.76 14.96
N ARG A 39 0.25 9.79 14.11
CA ARG A 39 0.17 10.31 12.74
C ARG A 39 -0.31 9.20 11.82
N TYR A 40 -1.27 9.52 10.96
CA TYR A 40 -1.61 8.69 9.81
C TYR A 40 -0.54 8.91 8.75
N MET A 41 0.25 7.87 8.51
CA MET A 41 1.41 7.91 7.61
C MET A 41 0.98 7.69 6.17
N SER A 42 -0.01 6.82 5.96
CA SER A 42 -0.62 6.58 4.65
C SER A 42 -2.08 6.18 4.81
N VAL A 43 -2.88 6.48 3.80
CA VAL A 43 -4.24 5.96 3.63
C VAL A 43 -4.41 5.37 2.24
N VAL A 44 -5.17 4.27 2.14
CA VAL A 44 -5.56 3.68 0.86
C VAL A 44 -7.02 3.25 0.89
N VAL A 45 -7.70 3.42 -0.25
CA VAL A 45 -9.06 2.90 -0.43
C VAL A 45 -8.97 1.40 -0.71
N VAL A 46 -9.45 0.58 0.24
CA VAL A 46 -9.48 -0.89 0.17
C VAL A 46 -10.68 -1.37 -0.63
N ASP A 47 -11.82 -0.70 -0.52
CA ASP A 47 -13.05 -1.02 -1.26
C ASP A 47 -13.93 0.23 -1.35
N GLU A 48 -14.70 0.33 -2.42
CA GLU A 48 -15.59 1.46 -2.67
C GLU A 48 -16.96 0.94 -3.13
N LYS A 49 -17.99 1.31 -2.38
CA LYS A 49 -19.39 1.02 -2.66
C LYS A 49 -20.16 2.34 -2.71
N THR A 50 -21.35 2.31 -3.28
CA THR A 50 -22.16 3.51 -3.56
C THR A 50 -22.36 4.47 -2.38
N ASP A 51 -22.44 3.97 -1.14
CA ASP A 51 -22.61 4.80 0.08
C ASP A 51 -21.52 4.58 1.15
N CYS A 52 -20.49 3.80 0.83
CA CYS A 52 -19.50 3.34 1.81
C CYS A 52 -18.12 3.17 1.19
N VAL A 53 -17.11 3.80 1.80
CA VAL A 53 -15.70 3.67 1.43
C VAL A 53 -14.95 2.97 2.55
N LEU A 54 -14.22 1.91 2.22
CA LEU A 54 -13.37 1.19 3.15
C LEU A 54 -11.93 1.70 3.01
N LEU A 55 -11.34 2.20 4.10
CA LEU A 55 -10.01 2.77 4.13
C LEU A 55 -9.08 1.94 5.00
N ALA A 56 -7.90 1.59 4.50
CA ALA A 56 -6.79 1.11 5.32
C ALA A 56 -5.83 2.27 5.60
N VAL A 57 -5.44 2.41 6.86
CA VAL A 57 -4.60 3.50 7.35
C VAL A 57 -3.37 2.92 8.05
N ALA A 58 -2.19 3.25 7.55
CA ALA A 58 -0.91 3.00 8.21
C ALA A 58 -0.64 4.09 9.23
N CYS A 59 -0.22 3.71 10.43
CA CYS A 59 -0.10 4.61 11.56
C CYS A 59 1.31 4.59 12.17
N SER A 60 1.72 5.72 12.74
CA SER A 60 3.05 5.89 13.34
C SER A 60 3.26 5.09 14.62
N ASP A 61 2.17 4.70 15.28
CA ASP A 61 2.14 3.82 16.45
C ASP A 61 2.34 2.33 16.08
N GLY A 62 2.53 2.03 14.80
CA GLY A 62 2.70 0.69 14.28
C GLY A 62 1.39 -0.07 14.06
N ALA A 63 0.26 0.63 14.12
CA ALA A 63 -1.02 0.07 13.79
C ALA A 63 -1.31 0.12 12.28
N ILE A 64 -2.06 -0.87 11.80
CA ILE A 64 -2.84 -0.78 10.57
C ILE A 64 -4.30 -0.78 10.98
N ARG A 65 -5.04 0.23 10.55
CA ARG A 65 -6.45 0.42 10.90
C ARG A 65 -7.33 0.37 9.67
N LEU A 66 -8.46 -0.31 9.77
CA LEU A 66 -9.47 -0.38 8.72
C LEU A 66 -10.69 0.43 9.16
N PHE A 67 -11.02 1.47 8.41
CA PHE A 67 -12.17 2.32 8.66
C PHE A 67 -13.23 2.14 7.58
N SER A 68 -14.50 2.11 8.00
CA SER A 68 -15.64 2.33 7.13
C SER A 68 -16.03 3.81 7.17
N VAL A 69 -16.16 4.44 6.02
CA VAL A 69 -16.65 5.83 5.87
C VAL A 69 -17.98 5.77 5.15
N ILE A 70 -19.05 6.12 5.87
CA ILE A 70 -20.42 6.10 5.35
C ILE A 70 -20.85 7.56 5.16
N GLU A 71 -20.87 8.02 3.91
CA GLU A 71 -21.12 9.41 3.58
C GLU A 71 -22.55 9.83 3.96
N GLY A 72 -23.54 9.02 3.62
CA GLY A 72 -24.95 9.30 3.93
C GLY A 72 -25.24 9.43 5.43
N LYS A 73 -24.51 8.71 6.28
CA LYS A 73 -24.60 8.80 7.75
C LYS A 73 -23.61 9.80 8.36
N ARG A 74 -22.71 10.37 7.56
CA ARG A 74 -21.62 11.25 8.02
C ARG A 74 -20.80 10.60 9.15
N GLN A 75 -20.50 9.32 8.98
CA GLN A 75 -19.92 8.51 10.05
C GLN A 75 -18.66 7.79 9.57
N ILE A 76 -17.67 7.73 10.47
CA ILE A 76 -16.45 6.93 10.28
C ILE A 76 -16.43 5.91 11.43
N GLU A 77 -16.30 4.64 11.10
CA GLU A 77 -16.28 3.53 12.05
C GLU A 77 -14.98 2.74 11.91
N LEU A 78 -14.29 2.48 13.03
CA LEU A 78 -13.15 1.56 13.06
C LEU A 78 -13.68 0.12 13.02
N LEU A 79 -13.40 -0.59 11.93
CA LEU A 79 -13.82 -1.98 11.74
C LEU A 79 -12.79 -2.98 12.26
N TRP A 80 -11.50 -2.65 12.11
CA TRP A 80 -10.41 -3.55 12.48
C TRP A 80 -9.13 -2.77 12.75
N GLU A 81 -8.31 -3.30 13.65
CA GLU A 81 -6.94 -2.82 13.85
C GLU A 81 -6.00 -3.98 14.19
N THR A 82 -4.72 -3.81 13.83
CA THR A 82 -3.64 -4.71 14.24
C THR A 82 -2.39 -3.90 14.55
N PHE A 83 -1.56 -4.39 15.48
CA PHE A 83 -0.26 -3.83 15.84
C PHE A 83 0.90 -4.78 15.44
N TYR A 84 0.68 -5.60 14.40
CA TYR A 84 1.61 -6.66 13.99
C TYR A 84 3.07 -6.19 13.84
N HIS A 85 3.29 -5.04 13.19
CA HIS A 85 4.63 -4.50 12.95
C HIS A 85 5.33 -4.04 14.23
N GLN A 86 4.56 -3.63 15.27
CA GLN A 86 5.09 -3.09 16.54
C GLN A 86 6.04 -1.90 16.38
N ARG A 87 6.06 -1.30 15.19
CA ARG A 87 6.97 -0.26 14.70
C ARG A 87 6.21 0.57 13.67
N CYS A 88 6.57 1.84 13.53
CA CYS A 88 5.91 2.79 12.63
C CYS A 88 5.73 2.21 11.21
N VAL A 89 4.50 2.22 10.71
CA VAL A 89 4.19 1.79 9.33
C VAL A 89 4.33 3.01 8.44
N LEU A 90 5.43 3.09 7.69
CA LEU A 90 5.82 4.28 6.93
C LEU A 90 5.20 4.34 5.55
N SER A 91 5.15 3.21 4.85
CA SER A 91 4.95 3.26 3.41
C SER A 91 3.51 3.53 3.04
N GLN A 92 3.36 4.10 1.84
CA GLN A 92 2.12 4.17 1.10
C GLN A 92 1.47 2.78 1.07
N CYS A 93 0.34 2.61 1.74
CA CYS A 93 -0.44 1.39 1.71
C CYS A 93 -0.84 1.15 0.26
N HIS A 94 -0.38 0.04 -0.32
CA HIS A 94 -0.73 -0.29 -1.70
C HIS A 94 -1.83 -1.35 -1.69
N LYS A 95 -2.98 -1.00 -2.28
CA LYS A 95 -4.01 -1.96 -2.62
C LYS A 95 -3.66 -2.59 -3.96
N TYR A 96 -3.72 -3.90 -4.01
CA TYR A 96 -3.70 -4.66 -5.25
C TYR A 96 -4.96 -5.51 -5.36
N VAL A 97 -5.65 -5.42 -6.50
CA VAL A 97 -6.80 -6.26 -6.81
C VAL A 97 -6.38 -7.33 -7.78
N CYS A 98 -6.47 -8.58 -7.35
CA CYS A 98 -6.31 -9.73 -8.23
C CYS A 98 -7.68 -10.22 -8.69
N VAL A 99 -7.85 -10.49 -9.98
CA VAL A 99 -9.08 -11.09 -10.51
C VAL A 99 -8.74 -12.46 -11.09
N SER A 100 -9.36 -13.51 -10.55
CA SER A 100 -9.30 -14.82 -11.20
C SER A 100 -10.16 -14.79 -12.46
N LEU A 101 -9.64 -15.32 -13.57
CA LEU A 101 -10.37 -15.39 -14.84
C LEU A 101 -11.25 -16.64 -14.95
N PHE A 102 -10.92 -17.68 -14.18
CA PHE A 102 -11.64 -18.97 -14.21
C PHE A 102 -12.79 -19.01 -13.21
N VAL A 103 -12.65 -18.28 -12.11
CA VAL A 103 -13.69 -18.07 -11.11
C VAL A 103 -13.85 -16.56 -10.95
N PRO A 104 -15.05 -15.97 -11.01
CA PRO A 104 -15.26 -14.52 -10.89
C PRO A 104 -15.05 -14.01 -9.44
N LEU A 105 -13.96 -14.42 -8.81
CA LEU A 105 -13.51 -13.99 -7.49
C LEU A 105 -12.49 -12.87 -7.64
N ARG A 106 -12.75 -11.76 -6.95
CA ARG A 106 -11.83 -10.65 -6.80
C ARG A 106 -11.15 -10.80 -5.44
N PHE A 107 -9.83 -10.81 -5.44
CA PHE A 107 -9.04 -10.83 -4.23
C PHE A 107 -8.43 -9.45 -3.96
N ASN A 108 -8.53 -8.98 -2.72
CA ASN A 108 -8.00 -7.70 -2.30
C ASN A 108 -6.78 -7.95 -1.40
N LEU A 109 -5.59 -7.69 -1.92
CA LEU A 109 -4.37 -7.77 -1.15
C LEU A 109 -3.94 -6.37 -0.73
N LEU A 110 -3.64 -6.20 0.56
CA LEU A 110 -3.01 -4.99 1.09
C LEU A 110 -1.54 -5.28 1.36
N PHE A 111 -0.68 -4.36 0.95
CA PHE A 111 0.73 -4.38 1.28
C PHE A 111 1.04 -3.25 2.25
N SER A 112 1.68 -3.59 3.36
CA SER A 112 2.15 -2.62 4.36
C SER A 112 3.63 -2.84 4.61
N ALA A 113 4.38 -1.77 4.74
CA ALA A 113 5.79 -1.84 5.12
C ALA A 113 6.10 -0.88 6.27
N ALA A 114 6.99 -1.32 7.15
CA ALA A 114 7.29 -0.63 8.41
C ALA A 114 8.78 -0.30 8.56
N THR A 115 9.10 0.41 9.65
CA THR A 115 10.49 0.75 10.01
C THR A 115 11.36 -0.45 10.39
N ASP A 116 10.81 -1.66 10.40
CA ASP A 116 11.53 -2.90 10.70
C ASP A 116 12.07 -3.62 9.45
N GLY A 117 11.91 -3.04 8.26
CA GLY A 117 12.41 -3.60 7.00
C GLY A 117 11.57 -4.73 6.43
N LYS A 118 10.37 -4.96 6.95
CA LYS A 118 9.47 -6.03 6.49
C LYS A 118 8.27 -5.47 5.76
N ILE A 119 7.87 -6.21 4.73
CA ILE A 119 6.59 -6.03 4.03
C ILE A 119 5.66 -7.14 4.48
N ALA A 120 4.51 -6.77 5.05
CA ALA A 120 3.44 -7.69 5.40
C ALA A 120 2.33 -7.61 4.35
N VAL A 121 1.88 -8.77 3.88
CA VAL A 121 0.80 -8.93 2.89
C VAL A 121 -0.45 -9.43 3.60
N TRP A 122 -1.56 -8.74 3.41
CA TRP A 122 -2.84 -9.03 4.08
C TRP A 122 -3.90 -9.38 3.06
N ASP A 123 -4.71 -10.38 3.36
CA ASP A 123 -5.88 -10.74 2.56
C ASP A 123 -7.14 -10.06 3.12
N PHE A 124 -7.65 -9.07 2.39
CA PHE A 124 -8.88 -8.35 2.66
C PHE A 124 -10.00 -8.73 1.67
N THR A 125 -9.90 -9.88 1.00
CA THR A 125 -10.91 -10.36 0.06
C THR A 125 -12.29 -10.48 0.70
N GLU A 126 -12.35 -10.99 1.94
CA GLU A 126 -13.61 -11.12 2.68
C GLU A 126 -14.12 -9.78 3.25
N ALA A 127 -13.26 -8.75 3.32
CA ALA A 127 -13.66 -7.44 3.86
C ALA A 127 -14.66 -6.71 2.96
N SER A 128 -14.69 -7.04 1.66
CA SER A 128 -15.75 -6.60 0.74
C SER A 128 -17.14 -7.11 1.12
N PHE A 129 -17.26 -8.12 1.99
CA PHE A 129 -18.54 -8.65 2.48
C PHE A 129 -18.92 -8.16 3.88
N ILE A 130 -18.13 -7.29 4.52
CA ILE A 130 -18.51 -6.69 5.80
C ILE A 130 -19.69 -5.73 5.53
N SER A 131 -20.91 -6.28 5.62
CA SER A 131 -22.13 -5.52 5.75
C SER A 131 -22.17 -4.95 7.17
N THR A 132 -22.60 -3.70 7.28
CA THR A 132 -22.70 -2.91 8.51
C THR A 132 -23.58 -3.54 9.61
N ASP A 133 -24.25 -4.67 9.36
CA ASP A 133 -25.24 -5.28 10.25
C ASP A 133 -24.80 -6.61 10.88
N ALA A 134 -23.63 -7.16 10.55
CA ALA A 134 -23.16 -8.44 11.10
C ALA A 134 -21.83 -8.31 11.85
N LEU A 135 -21.81 -7.48 12.91
CA LEU A 135 -20.70 -7.44 13.86
C LEU A 135 -20.80 -8.63 14.84
N SER A 136 -20.70 -9.86 14.35
CA SER A 136 -20.48 -11.03 15.21
C SER A 136 -19.51 -12.02 14.56
N ASN A 137 -18.26 -11.95 15.04
CA ASN A 137 -17.31 -13.05 15.08
C ASN A 137 -17.11 -13.85 13.78
N THR A 138 -16.49 -13.25 12.76
CA THR A 138 -15.61 -14.02 11.88
C THR A 138 -14.26 -13.32 11.77
N PRO A 139 -13.20 -13.88 12.41
CA PRO A 139 -11.86 -13.32 12.26
C PRO A 139 -11.28 -13.80 10.94
N ALA A 140 -11.52 -13.03 9.87
CA ALA A 140 -10.62 -13.04 8.73
C ALA A 140 -9.20 -12.76 9.27
N SER A 141 -8.23 -13.56 8.82
CA SER A 141 -6.94 -13.81 9.48
C SER A 141 -6.28 -12.56 10.07
N ARG A 142 -6.14 -12.52 11.41
CA ARG A 142 -5.48 -11.44 12.17
C ARG A 142 -3.94 -11.40 11.98
N VAL A 143 -3.43 -12.18 11.05
CA VAL A 143 -2.00 -12.40 10.79
C VAL A 143 -1.78 -12.24 9.29
N PRO A 144 -0.71 -11.57 8.86
CA PRO A 144 -0.39 -11.44 7.44
C PRO A 144 -0.23 -12.82 6.78
N CYS A 145 -0.67 -12.92 5.53
CA CYS A 145 -0.61 -14.12 4.72
C CYS A 145 0.81 -14.42 4.24
N LEU A 146 1.64 -13.38 4.11
CA LEU A 146 3.05 -13.47 3.76
C LEU A 146 3.81 -12.31 4.40
N VAL A 147 5.06 -12.56 4.79
CA VAL A 147 5.98 -11.55 5.30
C VAL A 147 7.27 -11.63 4.49
N ILE A 148 7.70 -10.50 3.92
CA ILE A 148 8.89 -10.40 3.09
C ILE A 148 9.91 -9.54 3.85
N PRO A 149 11.05 -10.11 4.30
CA PRO A 149 12.16 -9.32 4.81
C PRO A 149 12.87 -8.67 3.62
N ALA A 150 12.57 -7.40 3.35
CA ALA A 150 13.02 -6.72 2.13
C ALA A 150 14.22 -5.79 2.36
N HIS A 151 14.36 -5.26 3.57
CA HIS A 151 15.36 -4.25 3.92
C HIS A 151 15.94 -4.52 5.31
N GLN A 152 17.10 -3.94 5.60
CA GLN A 152 17.71 -4.01 6.95
C GLN A 152 17.22 -2.87 7.88
N SER A 153 16.48 -1.92 7.32
CA SER A 153 15.99 -0.70 7.97
C SER A 153 14.62 -0.32 7.42
N GLY A 154 14.12 0.89 7.70
CA GLY A 154 12.77 1.27 7.31
C GLY A 154 12.51 1.28 5.82
N ILE A 155 11.28 0.95 5.44
CA ILE A 155 10.81 0.98 4.05
C ILE A 155 9.99 2.23 3.84
N ASN A 156 10.42 3.10 2.93
CA ASN A 156 9.80 4.39 2.68
C ASN A 156 8.75 4.32 1.58
N SER A 157 9.01 3.51 0.55
CA SER A 157 8.20 3.48 -0.66
C SER A 157 7.96 2.05 -1.14
N LEU A 158 6.78 1.81 -1.70
CA LEU A 158 6.38 0.54 -2.31
C LEU A 158 5.78 0.80 -3.69
N ALA A 159 5.95 -0.13 -4.61
CA ALA A 159 5.21 -0.20 -5.85
C ALA A 159 4.81 -1.66 -6.12
N VAL A 160 3.54 -1.89 -6.49
CA VAL A 160 3.00 -3.24 -6.67
C VAL A 160 2.31 -3.36 -8.02
N TRP A 161 2.60 -4.42 -8.79
CA TRP A 161 1.95 -4.66 -10.06
C TRP A 161 1.83 -6.15 -10.40
N LYS A 162 0.97 -6.47 -11.36
CA LYS A 162 0.79 -7.83 -11.91
C LYS A 162 1.82 -8.08 -13.01
N GLU A 163 2.45 -9.25 -13.03
CA GLU A 163 3.22 -9.68 -14.19
C GLU A 163 2.28 -10.09 -15.33
N THR A 164 2.59 -9.65 -16.56
CA THR A 164 1.78 -9.94 -17.76
C THR A 164 2.05 -11.34 -18.34
N LEU A 165 2.82 -12.18 -17.65
CA LEU A 165 3.14 -13.53 -18.12
C LEU A 165 1.87 -14.36 -18.31
N GLU A 166 1.90 -15.22 -19.34
CA GLU A 166 0.83 -16.14 -19.70
C GLU A 166 0.29 -16.81 -18.44
N GLN A 167 -0.99 -16.59 -18.18
CA GLN A 167 -1.66 -17.08 -16.98
C GLN A 167 -1.53 -18.59 -16.91
N GLN A 168 -0.69 -19.07 -16.00
CA GLN A 168 -0.78 -20.45 -15.57
C GLN A 168 -2.11 -20.61 -14.82
N GLU A 169 -2.92 -21.55 -15.28
CA GLU A 169 -4.23 -21.86 -14.70
C GLU A 169 -4.12 -21.97 -13.18
N GLY A 170 -4.96 -21.22 -12.45
CA GLY A 170 -5.00 -21.27 -10.98
C GLY A 170 -3.97 -20.41 -10.23
N CYS A 171 -3.12 -19.61 -10.89
CA CYS A 171 -2.22 -18.70 -10.18
C CYS A 171 -1.96 -17.36 -10.87
N CYS A 172 -1.37 -16.43 -10.12
CA CYS A 172 -0.95 -15.11 -10.58
C CYS A 172 0.41 -14.75 -9.96
N LEU A 173 1.25 -14.03 -10.71
CA LEU A 173 2.49 -13.44 -10.21
C LEU A 173 2.28 -11.94 -9.98
N VAL A 174 2.61 -11.49 -8.76
CA VAL A 174 2.56 -10.09 -8.34
C VAL A 174 3.99 -9.68 -8.00
N THR A 175 4.48 -8.60 -8.62
CA THR A 175 5.77 -8.03 -8.29
C THR A 175 5.59 -6.88 -7.29
N VAL A 176 6.42 -6.87 -6.26
CA VAL A 176 6.49 -5.85 -5.22
C VAL A 176 7.90 -5.27 -5.25
N ALA A 177 8.02 -3.99 -5.56
CA ALA A 177 9.27 -3.25 -5.44
C ALA A 177 9.22 -2.34 -4.22
N SER A 178 10.34 -2.22 -3.51
CA SER A 178 10.46 -1.45 -2.29
C SER A 178 11.77 -0.69 -2.22
N GLY A 179 11.72 0.51 -1.63
CA GLY A 179 12.87 1.35 -1.35
C GLY A 179 12.92 1.70 0.12
N GLY A 180 14.12 1.72 0.69
CA GLY A 180 14.32 1.89 2.13
C GLY A 180 15.36 2.92 2.54
N ASP A 181 15.46 3.12 3.85
CA ASP A 181 16.45 3.99 4.51
C ASP A 181 17.89 3.52 4.31
N ASP A 182 18.07 2.27 3.91
CA ASP A 182 19.35 1.66 3.56
C ASP A 182 19.84 2.04 2.16
N GLY A 183 19.08 2.85 1.40
CA GLY A 183 19.42 3.22 0.03
C GLY A 183 19.28 2.06 -0.97
N GLN A 184 18.72 0.93 -0.54
CA GLN A 184 18.53 -0.25 -1.36
C GLN A 184 17.22 -0.16 -2.15
N LEU A 185 17.24 -0.72 -3.37
CA LEU A 185 16.03 -1.10 -4.12
C LEU A 185 15.88 -2.61 -4.05
N THR A 186 14.77 -3.10 -3.53
CA THR A 186 14.43 -4.53 -3.49
C THR A 186 13.25 -4.80 -4.41
N VAL A 187 13.29 -5.89 -5.16
CA VAL A 187 12.16 -6.39 -5.96
C VAL A 187 11.89 -7.83 -5.57
N SER A 188 10.68 -8.10 -5.12
CA SER A 188 10.17 -9.41 -4.75
C SER A 188 9.01 -9.82 -5.65
N THR A 189 9.05 -11.01 -6.22
CA THR A 189 7.90 -11.60 -6.91
C THR A 189 7.18 -12.54 -5.96
N VAL A 190 5.87 -12.34 -5.80
CA VAL A 190 4.97 -13.13 -4.98
C VAL A 190 4.05 -13.94 -5.90
N ARG A 191 4.05 -15.26 -5.71
CA ARG A 191 3.08 -16.14 -6.35
C ARG A 191 1.82 -16.21 -5.49
N VAL A 192 0.70 -15.86 -6.09
CA VAL A 192 -0.65 -15.96 -5.51
C VAL A 192 -1.33 -17.16 -6.14
N GLN A 193 -1.58 -18.19 -5.34
CA GLN A 193 -2.30 -19.38 -5.78
C GLN A 193 -3.76 -19.30 -5.32
N TYR A 194 -4.67 -19.47 -6.27
CA TYR A 194 -6.10 -19.45 -5.99
C TYR A 194 -6.53 -20.77 -5.32
N PRO A 195 -7.54 -20.74 -4.44
CA PRO A 195 -8.09 -21.96 -3.86
C PRO A 195 -8.73 -22.84 -4.95
N ASP A 196 -8.49 -24.16 -4.88
CA ASP A 196 -9.13 -25.15 -5.75
C ASP A 196 -10.62 -25.27 -5.41
N GLU A 197 -11.51 -25.24 -6.41
CA GLU A 197 -12.97 -25.35 -6.23
C GLU A 197 -13.45 -26.69 -5.60
N GLY A 198 -12.56 -27.67 -5.41
CA GLY A 198 -12.90 -29.03 -4.96
C GLY A 198 -12.64 -29.35 -3.48
N LYS A 199 -12.07 -28.44 -2.68
CA LYS A 199 -11.75 -28.72 -1.26
C LYS A 199 -12.63 -27.86 -0.35
N THR A 200 -13.43 -28.50 0.49
CA THR A 200 -14.29 -27.93 1.54
C THR A 200 -13.54 -27.25 2.70
N GLY A 201 -12.31 -26.77 2.45
CA GLY A 201 -11.55 -25.92 3.35
C GLY A 201 -11.75 -24.44 3.03
N ARG A 202 -11.51 -23.56 4.00
CA ARG A 202 -11.57 -22.09 3.85
C ARG A 202 -10.98 -21.63 2.50
N ASN A 203 -11.69 -20.73 1.80
CA ASN A 203 -11.26 -20.03 0.58
C ASN A 203 -10.07 -19.09 0.85
N GLN A 204 -8.96 -19.61 1.34
CA GLN A 204 -7.77 -18.82 1.64
C GLN A 204 -6.79 -18.87 0.47
N LEU A 205 -6.32 -17.68 0.08
CA LEU A 205 -5.21 -17.57 -0.86
C LEU A 205 -3.93 -18.13 -0.23
N ASN A 206 -3.18 -18.89 -1.02
CA ASN A 206 -1.83 -19.28 -0.65
C ASN A 206 -0.83 -18.36 -1.35
N LEU A 207 -0.04 -17.63 -0.56
CA LEU A 207 0.96 -16.70 -1.06
C LEU A 207 2.36 -17.22 -0.77
N TYR A 208 3.22 -17.19 -1.77
CA TYR A 208 4.61 -17.64 -1.65
C TYR A 208 5.56 -16.59 -2.24
N LEU A 209 6.64 -16.30 -1.53
CA LEU A 209 7.74 -15.54 -2.10
C LEU A 209 8.43 -16.40 -3.16
N ASN A 210 8.29 -16.03 -4.43
CA ASN A 210 8.82 -16.78 -5.57
C ASN A 210 10.28 -16.43 -5.84
N SER A 211 10.61 -15.14 -5.78
CA SER A 211 11.98 -14.65 -5.98
C SER A 211 12.15 -13.30 -5.31
N GLN A 212 13.41 -12.96 -5.00
CA GLN A 212 13.78 -11.64 -4.50
C GLN A 212 15.14 -11.25 -5.10
N SER A 213 15.25 -10.01 -5.53
CA SER A 213 16.47 -9.40 -6.05
C SER A 213 16.65 -8.03 -5.41
N HIS A 214 17.89 -7.58 -5.29
CA HIS A 214 18.19 -6.31 -4.63
C HIS A 214 19.37 -5.61 -5.29
N VAL A 215 19.33 -4.28 -5.23
CA VAL A 215 20.43 -3.38 -5.57
C VAL A 215 20.80 -2.63 -4.28
N PRO A 216 21.80 -3.12 -3.50
CA PRO A 216 22.07 -2.61 -2.15
C PRO A 216 22.44 -1.13 -2.08
N LEU A 217 23.10 -0.64 -3.12
CA LEU A 217 23.51 0.76 -3.26
C LEU A 217 22.76 1.38 -4.44
N ALA A 218 21.43 1.22 -4.46
CA ALA A 218 20.61 1.82 -5.50
C ALA A 218 20.74 3.35 -5.43
N HIS A 219 20.79 3.91 -4.23
CA HIS A 219 21.09 5.32 -3.95
C HIS A 219 22.21 5.45 -2.90
N ALA A 220 22.83 6.63 -2.81
CA ALA A 220 23.84 6.95 -1.81
C ALA A 220 23.24 7.43 -0.48
N ALA A 221 21.93 7.64 -0.43
CA ALA A 221 21.14 8.06 0.71
C ALA A 221 19.79 7.30 0.70
N PRO A 222 18.92 7.46 1.71
CA PRO A 222 17.60 6.83 1.74
C PRO A 222 16.85 6.97 0.42
N LEU A 223 16.29 5.87 -0.07
CA LEU A 223 15.36 5.90 -1.20
C LEU A 223 14.03 6.41 -0.65
N THR A 224 13.61 7.59 -1.09
CA THR A 224 12.49 8.36 -0.52
C THR A 224 11.17 8.00 -1.18
N ASP A 225 11.17 7.86 -2.51
CA ASP A 225 9.97 7.46 -3.25
C ASP A 225 10.28 6.52 -4.42
N LEU A 226 9.30 5.66 -4.72
CA LEU A 226 9.36 4.68 -5.78
C LEU A 226 8.04 4.65 -6.53
N LYS A 227 8.09 4.99 -7.81
CA LYS A 227 6.92 5.10 -8.67
C LYS A 227 6.95 4.10 -9.81
N LEU A 228 5.83 3.43 -10.02
CA LEU A 228 5.60 2.59 -11.19
C LEU A 228 5.13 3.45 -12.37
N LEU A 229 5.89 3.45 -13.47
CA LEU A 229 5.49 4.11 -14.72
C LEU A 229 4.68 3.17 -15.62
N SER A 230 5.12 1.92 -15.71
CA SER A 230 4.46 0.82 -16.43
C SER A 230 4.94 -0.50 -15.83
N PRO A 231 4.27 -1.64 -16.05
CA PRO A 231 4.78 -2.94 -15.59
C PRO A 231 6.25 -3.15 -15.96
N GLY A 232 7.10 -3.37 -14.95
CA GLY A 232 8.54 -3.55 -15.12
C GLY A 232 9.36 -2.26 -15.34
N LEU A 233 8.78 -1.06 -15.24
CA LEU A 233 9.49 0.21 -15.35
C LEU A 233 9.20 1.09 -14.12
N LEU A 234 10.24 1.36 -13.33
CA LEU A 234 10.16 2.09 -12.08
C LEU A 234 11.01 3.35 -12.13
N VAL A 235 10.61 4.38 -11.39
CA VAL A 235 11.43 5.54 -11.07
C VAL A 235 11.63 5.59 -9.56
N SER A 236 12.88 5.74 -9.12
CA SER A 236 13.18 6.01 -7.71
C SER A 236 13.75 7.40 -7.54
N THR A 237 13.53 7.98 -6.36
CA THR A 237 14.12 9.24 -5.92
C THR A 237 14.78 9.07 -4.56
N SER A 238 15.69 9.98 -4.24
CA SER A 238 16.43 9.98 -2.97
C SER A 238 16.87 11.39 -2.60
N SER A 239 17.14 11.59 -1.31
CA SER A 239 17.79 12.79 -0.77
C SER A 239 19.22 13.00 -1.27
N ASP A 240 19.81 12.01 -1.96
CA ASP A 240 21.06 12.18 -2.71
C ASP A 240 20.92 13.02 -3.99
N GLN A 241 19.72 13.58 -4.22
CA GLN A 241 19.36 14.43 -5.36
C GLN A 241 19.41 13.70 -6.70
N ARG A 242 19.25 12.38 -6.72
CA ARG A 242 19.21 11.59 -7.94
C ARG A 242 17.82 11.00 -8.17
N VAL A 243 17.46 10.95 -9.45
CA VAL A 243 16.31 10.22 -9.95
C VAL A 243 16.82 9.12 -10.86
N PHE A 244 16.51 7.87 -10.54
CA PHE A 244 16.93 6.71 -11.32
C PHE A 244 15.75 6.04 -11.99
N LEU A 245 15.93 5.69 -13.27
CA LEU A 245 15.01 4.86 -14.03
C LEU A 245 15.50 3.41 -13.98
N TRP A 246 14.62 2.51 -13.55
CA TRP A 246 14.90 1.08 -13.40
C TRP A 246 14.01 0.26 -14.31
N ARG A 247 14.59 -0.79 -14.90
CA ARG A 247 13.85 -1.83 -15.60
C ARG A 247 13.93 -3.12 -14.81
N VAL A 248 12.76 -3.64 -14.47
CA VAL A 248 12.55 -4.90 -13.78
C VAL A 248 12.07 -5.93 -14.80
N SER A 249 12.72 -7.09 -14.80
CA SER A 249 12.39 -8.22 -15.66
C SER A 249 12.50 -9.52 -14.89
N SER A 250 12.11 -10.64 -15.50
CA SER A 250 12.26 -11.97 -14.90
C SER A 250 13.70 -12.33 -14.55
N THR A 251 14.69 -11.70 -15.18
CA THR A 251 16.12 -11.94 -14.94
C THR A 251 16.74 -11.00 -13.90
N GLY A 252 15.98 -10.02 -13.40
CA GLY A 252 16.42 -9.13 -12.33
C GLY A 252 16.16 -7.64 -12.59
N ILE A 253 16.93 -6.80 -11.89
CA ILE A 253 16.82 -5.34 -11.88
C ILE A 253 17.98 -4.74 -12.67
N SER A 254 17.68 -3.80 -13.57
CA SER A 254 18.70 -3.10 -14.36
C SER A 254 18.49 -1.59 -14.32
N HIS A 255 19.57 -0.85 -14.18
CA HIS A 255 19.57 0.61 -14.25
C HIS A 255 19.49 1.05 -15.72
N SER A 256 18.49 1.88 -16.05
CA SER A 256 18.24 2.36 -17.41
C SER A 256 18.67 3.81 -17.63
N GLY A 257 18.72 4.64 -16.59
CA GLY A 257 19.11 6.04 -16.72
C GLY A 257 19.07 6.79 -15.38
N ALA A 258 19.78 7.92 -15.33
CA ALA A 258 19.94 8.74 -14.15
C ALA A 258 19.85 10.22 -14.51
N VAL A 259 19.19 11.01 -13.67
CA VAL A 259 19.25 12.47 -13.73
C VAL A 259 19.46 13.04 -12.34
N PHE A 260 20.12 14.19 -12.28
CA PHE A 260 20.24 14.98 -11.05
C PHE A 260 19.05 15.92 -10.93
N SER A 261 18.53 16.05 -9.71
CA SER A 261 17.55 17.05 -9.35
C SER A 261 18.24 18.20 -8.60
N HIS A 262 17.83 19.43 -8.86
CA HIS A 262 18.26 20.58 -8.06
C HIS A 262 17.40 20.79 -6.82
N VAL A 263 16.34 19.99 -6.65
CA VAL A 263 15.47 20.01 -5.48
C VAL A 263 16.16 19.24 -4.35
N ALA A 264 16.41 19.90 -3.23
CA ALA A 264 16.86 19.21 -2.02
C ALA A 264 15.73 18.33 -1.47
N ASP A 265 16.09 17.21 -0.84
CA ASP A 265 15.14 16.23 -0.30
C ASP A 265 14.07 15.83 -1.32
N VAL A 266 14.51 15.36 -2.49
CA VAL A 266 13.60 14.88 -3.53
C VAL A 266 12.73 13.77 -2.93
N ASP A 267 11.43 14.04 -2.86
CA ASP A 267 10.40 13.07 -2.56
C ASP A 267 9.34 13.24 -3.66
N ALA A 268 9.11 12.20 -4.46
CA ALA A 268 8.22 12.24 -5.61
C ALA A 268 6.74 12.07 -5.21
N GLY A 269 6.30 12.83 -4.21
CA GLY A 269 4.89 12.97 -3.85
C GLY A 269 4.03 13.34 -5.07
N SER A 270 3.25 12.35 -5.55
CA SER A 270 2.03 12.43 -6.38
C SER A 270 2.03 13.21 -7.71
N GLY A 271 3.13 13.82 -8.16
CA GLY A 271 3.17 14.67 -9.37
C GLY A 271 3.02 13.99 -10.75
N ALA A 272 2.65 12.71 -10.82
CA ALA A 272 2.45 12.00 -12.10
C ALA A 272 1.28 11.01 -11.98
N GLU A 273 0.08 11.50 -11.75
CA GLU A 273 -1.14 10.71 -11.89
C GLU A 273 -2.00 11.28 -13.02
N HIS A 274 -2.64 10.37 -13.76
CA HIS A 274 -3.42 10.47 -15.01
C HIS A 274 -2.62 10.50 -16.32
N GLU A 275 -2.93 9.70 -17.35
CA GLU A 275 -4.22 9.09 -17.72
C GLU A 275 -3.94 7.79 -18.51
N CYS A 276 -4.50 6.64 -18.08
CA CYS A 276 -4.63 5.48 -18.97
C CYS A 276 -5.85 5.72 -19.86
N SER A 277 -5.71 6.67 -20.80
CA SER A 277 -6.57 6.76 -21.96
C SER A 277 -5.79 6.21 -23.15
N THR A 278 -6.36 5.20 -23.79
CA THR A 278 -5.83 4.57 -25.00
C THR A 278 -5.55 5.62 -26.07
N GLY A 279 -4.28 5.91 -26.36
CA GLY A 279 -3.90 6.65 -27.55
C GLY A 279 -2.60 7.44 -27.41
N ALA A 280 -1.61 7.07 -28.23
CA ALA A 280 -0.35 7.77 -28.51
C ALA A 280 0.71 7.77 -27.40
N GLY A 281 1.75 6.97 -27.62
CA GLY A 281 2.95 6.95 -26.79
C GLY A 281 3.64 8.32 -26.78
N GLN A 282 3.88 8.83 -25.57
CA GLN A 282 4.89 9.85 -25.35
C GLN A 282 6.16 9.15 -24.86
N SER A 283 7.19 9.22 -25.72
CA SER A 283 8.54 8.76 -25.43
C SER A 283 9.18 9.72 -24.43
N TRP A 284 9.50 9.23 -23.24
CA TRP A 284 10.41 9.91 -22.33
C TRP A 284 11.83 9.73 -22.89
N GLN A 285 12.34 10.74 -23.61
CA GLN A 285 13.77 10.81 -23.91
C GLN A 285 14.50 11.41 -22.71
N LEU A 286 15.06 10.53 -21.88
CA LEU A 286 16.17 10.88 -21.01
C LEU A 286 17.38 11.13 -21.91
N LYS A 287 17.87 12.39 -21.93
CA LYS A 287 19.17 12.72 -22.52
C LYS A 287 20.28 12.45 -21.52
#